data_AF-A0AAW8YNU4-F1
#
_entry.id   AF-A0AAW8YNU4-F1
#
_cell.length_a   1.000
_cell.length_b   1.000
_cell.length_c   1.000
_cell.angle_alpha   90.00
_cell.angle_beta   90.00
_cell.angle_gamma   90.00
#
_symmetry.space_group_name_H-M   'P 1'
#
loop_
_entity.id
_entity.type
_entity.pdbx_description
1 polymer ?
#
loop_
_entity_poly.entity_id
_entity_poly.type
_entity_poly.pdbx_seq_one_letter_code
_entity_poly.pdbx_strand_id
1 'polypeptide(L)' 'MWLKINKILKQKNMSVRCLAKKINEPYTTIMNIKNGATKNPGFNLVVKIADELGVPLDYFRED' A
#
# COMPACT_ATOMS: atom_id res chain seq x y z
N MET A 1 1.20 5.86 -6.80
CA MET A 1 1.21 5.27 -5.45
C MET A 1 2.05 3.99 -5.31
N TRP A 2 1.94 3.02 -6.24
CA TRP A 2 2.56 1.68 -6.07
C TRP A 2 4.08 1.69 -5.92
N LEU A 3 4.79 2.54 -6.67
CA LEU A 3 6.26 2.61 -6.62
C LEU A 3 6.77 2.93 -5.20
N LYS A 4 6.09 3.87 -4.53
CA LYS A 4 6.34 4.27 -3.16
C LYS A 4 6.08 3.13 -2.16
N ILE A 5 4.95 2.43 -2.30
CA ILE A 5 4.65 1.23 -1.50
C ILE A 5 5.75 0.18 -1.67
N ASN A 6 6.10 -0.16 -2.91
CA ASN A 6 7.08 -1.20 -3.22
C ASN A 6 8.48 -0.85 -2.69
N LYS A 7 8.85 0.44 -2.70
CA LYS A 7 10.11 0.92 -2.10
C LYS A 7 10.16 0.63 -0.61
N ILE A 8 9.12 0.99 0.14
CA ILE A 8 9.06 0.76 1.59
C ILE A 8 9.02 -0.74 1.90
N LEU A 9 8.25 -1.51 1.14
CA LEU A 9 8.18 -2.96 1.29
C LEU A 9 9.56 -3.61 1.13
N LYS A 10 10.34 -3.21 0.13
CA LYS A 10 11.72 -3.68 -0.05
C LYS A 10 12.63 -3.27 1.10
N GLN A 11 12.54 -2.02 1.57
CA GLN A 11 13.32 -1.54 2.71
C GLN A 11 13.01 -2.31 4.00
N LYS A 12 11.75 -2.70 4.20
CA LYS A 12 11.31 -3.47 5.37
C LYS A 12 11.41 -4.99 5.19
N ASN A 13 11.97 -5.47 4.07
CA ASN A 13 11.96 -6.89 3.67
C ASN A 13 10.57 -7.55 3.82
N MET A 14 9.53 -6.80 3.48
CA MET A 14 8.14 -7.17 3.68
C MET A 14 7.49 -7.54 2.33
N SER A 15 6.80 -8.67 2.29
CA SER A 15 6.05 -9.07 1.10
C SER A 15 4.69 -8.38 1.02
N VAL A 16 4.16 -8.24 -0.19
CA VAL A 16 2.80 -7.73 -0.45
C VAL A 16 1.73 -8.52 0.31
N ARG A 17 1.93 -9.85 0.42
CA ARG A 17 1.04 -10.74 1.16
C ARG A 17 1.09 -10.49 2.67
N CYS A 18 2.28 -10.16 3.20
CA CYS A 18 2.43 -9.74 4.60
C CYS A 18 1.70 -8.42 4.84
N LEU A 19 1.89 -7.42 3.98
CA LEU A 19 1.19 -6.14 4.06
C LEU A 19 -0.33 -6.34 4.07
N ALA A 20 -0.87 -7.08 3.10
CA ALA A 20 -2.30 -7.38 2.99
C ALA A 20 -2.86 -8.02 4.28
N LYS A 21 -2.13 -8.98 4.85
CA LYS A 21 -2.52 -9.63 6.11
C LYS A 21 -2.53 -8.63 7.28
N LYS A 22 -1.56 -7.73 7.34
CA LYS A 22 -1.44 -6.76 8.44
C LYS A 22 -2.50 -5.66 8.40
N ILE A 23 -2.82 -5.15 7.22
CA ILE A 23 -3.89 -4.15 7.04
C ILE A 23 -5.30 -4.75 7.01
N ASN A 24 -5.39 -6.08 7.17
CA ASN A 24 -6.63 -6.86 7.08
C ASN A 24 -7.39 -6.60 5.77
N GLU A 25 -6.68 -6.65 4.64
CA GLU A 25 -7.25 -6.47 3.31
C GLU A 25 -6.95 -7.68 2.43
N PRO A 26 -7.83 -7.99 1.46
CA PRO A 26 -7.55 -9.02 0.48
C PRO A 26 -6.25 -8.74 -0.29
N TYR A 27 -5.46 -9.78 -0.53
CA TYR A 27 -4.26 -9.68 -1.37
C TYR A 27 -4.55 -9.12 -2.77
N THR A 28 -5.73 -9.45 -3.32
CA THR A 28 -6.23 -8.95 -4.60
C THR A 28 -6.37 -7.42 -4.61
N THR A 29 -6.75 -6.81 -3.50
CA THR A 29 -6.86 -5.35 -3.36
C THR A 29 -5.51 -4.68 -3.59
N ILE A 30 -4.44 -5.20 -3.00
CA ILE A 30 -3.10 -4.63 -3.19
C ILE A 30 -2.57 -4.93 -4.60
N MET A 31 -2.88 -6.10 -5.15
CA MET A 31 -2.54 -6.44 -6.54
C MET A 31 -3.25 -5.53 -7.55
N ASN A 32 -4.47 -5.08 -7.27
CA ASN A 32 -5.19 -4.12 -8.11
C ASN A 32 -4.53 -2.74 -8.09
N ILE A 33 -4.00 -2.31 -6.94
CA ILE A 33 -3.18 -1.09 -6.83
C ILE A 33 -1.88 -1.26 -7.63
N LYS A 34 -1.21 -2.41 -7.50
CA LYS A 34 0.02 -2.72 -8.23
C LYS A 34 -0.18 -2.71 -9.75
N ASN A 35 -1.26 -3.32 -10.22
CA ASN A 35 -1.55 -3.48 -11.65
C ASN A 35 -2.19 -2.21 -12.26
N GLY A 36 -2.42 -1.16 -11.45
CA GLY A 36 -3.04 0.09 -11.91
C GLY A 36 -4.55 -0.01 -12.18
N ALA A 37 -5.18 -1.14 -11.81
CA ALA A 37 -6.63 -1.31 -11.89
C ALA A 37 -7.35 -0.40 -10.87
N THR A 38 -6.73 -0.19 -9.70
CA THR A 38 -7.19 0.76 -8.70
C THR A 38 -6.25 1.97 -8.67
N LYS A 39 -6.60 3.02 -9.42
CA LYS A 39 -5.87 4.29 -9.43
C LYS A 39 -6.14 5.15 -8.19
N ASN A 40 -7.38 5.10 -7.69
CA ASN A 40 -7.80 5.77 -6.47
C ASN A 40 -8.30 4.75 -5.45
N PRO A 41 -7.41 4.14 -4.66
CA PRO A 41 -7.83 3.36 -3.50
C PRO A 41 -8.63 4.24 -2.54
N GLY A 42 -9.64 3.67 -1.88
CA GLY A 42 -10.43 4.41 -0.91
C GLY A 42 -9.56 4.97 0.22
N PHE A 43 -9.91 6.14 0.75
CA PHE A 43 -9.12 6.83 1.77
C PHE A 43 -8.73 5.93 2.96
N ASN A 44 -9.66 5.13 3.47
CA ASN A 44 -9.40 4.16 4.54
C ASN A 44 -8.29 3.17 4.20
N LEU A 45 -8.21 2.72 2.95
CA LEU A 45 -7.17 1.78 2.52
C LEU A 45 -5.80 2.47 2.50
N VAL A 46 -5.76 3.73 2.05
CA VAL A 46 -4.53 4.54 2.06
C VAL A 46 -4.05 4.77 3.49
N VAL A 47 -4.94 5.09 4.42
CA VAL A 47 -4.65 5.24 5.86
C VAL A 47 -4.05 3.95 6.43
N LYS A 48 -4.71 2.82 6.23
CA LYS A 48 -4.18 1.53 6.74
C LYS A 48 -2.80 1.20 6.18
N ILE A 49 -2.57 1.45 4.89
CA ILE A 49 -1.26 1.23 4.25
C ILE A 49 -0.22 2.17 4.86
N ALA A 50 -0.56 3.44 5.03
CA ALA A 50 0.31 4.46 5.60
C ALA A 50 0.70 4.11 7.05
N ASP A 51 -0.29 3.73 7.87
CA ASP A 51 -0.11 3.33 9.27
C ASP A 51 0.81 2.11 9.39
N GLU A 52 0.56 1.06 8.61
CA GLU A 52 1.39 -0.16 8.65
C GLU A 52 2.81 0.08 8.12
N LEU A 53 2.93 0.91 7.08
CA LEU A 53 4.23 1.28 6.53
C LEU A 53 4.96 2.33 7.39
N GLY A 54 4.28 2.95 8.35
CA GLY A 54 4.83 3.99 9.23
C GLY A 54 5.23 5.25 8.46
N VAL A 55 4.47 5.61 7.44
CA VAL A 55 4.71 6.80 6.61
C VAL A 55 3.47 7.70 6.63
N PRO A 56 3.63 9.03 6.54
CA PRO A 56 2.49 9.93 6.46
C PRO A 56 1.70 9.71 5.16
N LEU A 57 0.39 9.92 5.21
CA LEU A 57 -0.51 9.86 4.05
C LEU A 57 -0.03 10.72 2.87
N ASP A 58 0.52 11.89 3.18
CA ASP A 58 1.02 12.84 2.19
C ASP A 58 2.15 12.27 1.33
N TYR A 59 2.86 11.25 1.84
CA TYR A 59 3.84 10.50 1.05
C TYR A 59 3.23 9.95 -0.24
N PHE A 60 1.96 9.54 -0.21
CA PHE A 60 1.26 8.94 -1.35
C PHE A 60 0.53 9.95 -2.25
N ARG A 61 0.46 11.25 -1.87
CA ARG A 61 -0.26 12.28 -2.67
C ARG A 61 0.48 12.70 -3.94
N GLU A 62 1.81 12.68 -3.93
CA GLU A 62 2.63 13.18 -5.04
C GLU A 62 3.02 12.07 -6.04
N ASP A 63 2.06 11.31 -6.58
CA ASP A 63 2.32 10.39 -7.70
C ASP A 63 1.38 10.66 -8.87
#